data_AF-A0A1I2YTV6-F1
#
_entry.id   AF-A0A1I2YTV6-F1
#
_cell.length_a   1.000
_cell.length_b   1.000
_cell.length_c   1.000
_cell.angle_alpha   90.00
_cell.angle_beta   90.00
_cell.angle_gamma   90.00
#
_symmetry.space_group_name_H-M   'P 1'
#
loop_
_entity.id
_entity.type
_entity.pdbx_description
1 polymer ?
#
loop_
_entity_poly.entity_id
_entity_poly.type
_entity_poly.pdbx_seq_one_letter_code
_entity_poly.pdbx_strand_id
1 'polypeptide(L)'
;MAKRKNKKRRKLDSLLWATTGALVAASVTRELRRPSAERTWQGRIVGVPYDYRVPSVDKVRSAWWAPEDRRLFMPKVFGVGWDVNFGRVVTLGQQKLAERKERQSVGSAS
;
A
#
# COMPACT_ATOMS: atom_id res chain seq x y z
N MET A 1 30.14 4.52 20.99
CA MET A 1 29.56 5.64 20.21
C MET A 1 28.27 5.24 19.45
N ALA A 2 27.13 5.05 20.12
CA ALA A 2 25.88 4.57 19.50
C ALA A 2 24.69 5.57 19.50
N LYS A 3 24.86 6.78 20.07
CA LYS A 3 23.75 7.75 20.27
C LYS A 3 23.27 8.50 19.00
N ARG A 4 24.05 8.49 17.90
CA ARG A 4 23.79 9.36 16.73
C ARG A 4 22.79 8.77 15.71
N LYS A 5 22.68 7.44 15.63
CA LYS A 5 21.83 6.76 14.63
C LYS A 5 20.32 6.91 14.93
N ASN A 6 19.94 7.04 16.19
CA ASN A 6 18.53 7.10 16.59
C ASN A 6 17.87 8.46 16.32
N LYS A 7 18.63 9.57 16.43
CA LYS A 7 18.13 10.92 16.19
C LYS A 7 17.76 11.17 14.72
N LYS A 8 18.50 10.54 13.78
CA LYS A 8 18.18 10.62 12.33
C LYS A 8 16.91 9.86 11.98
N ARG A 9 16.71 8.64 12.52
CA ARG A 9 15.49 7.84 12.31
C ARG A 9 14.25 8.59 12.79
N ARG A 10 14.28 9.13 14.01
CA ARG A 10 13.15 9.89 14.58
C ARG A 10 12.77 11.13 13.76
N LYS A 11 13.75 11.81 13.14
CA LYS A 11 13.48 12.94 12.24
C LYS A 11 12.82 12.50 10.94
N LEU A 12 13.25 11.37 10.38
CA LEU A 12 12.64 10.79 9.18
C LEU A 12 11.21 10.33 9.46
N ASP A 13 10.99 9.64 10.58
CA ASP A 13 9.66 9.20 11.01
C ASP A 13 8.71 10.39 11.20
N SER A 14 9.20 11.47 11.83
CA SER A 14 8.42 12.70 12.02
C SER A 14 8.03 13.34 10.69
N LEU A 15 8.92 13.32 9.69
CA LEU A 15 8.62 13.88 8.37
C LEU A 15 7.61 13.01 7.60
N LEU A 16 7.72 11.68 7.71
CA LEU A 16 6.77 10.74 7.12
C LEU A 16 5.38 10.91 7.72
N TRP A 17 5.27 11.05 9.05
CA TRP A 17 4.01 11.30 9.72
C TRP A 17 3.42 12.67 9.36
N ALA A 18 4.24 13.72 9.30
CA ALA A 18 3.80 15.04 8.86
C ALA A 18 3.25 15.02 7.43
N THR A 19 3.94 14.34 6.52
CA THR A 19 3.51 14.22 5.11
C THR A 19 2.20 13.44 5.00
N THR A 20 2.09 12.32 5.71
CA THR A 20 0.84 11.54 5.77
C THR A 20 -0.32 12.38 6.31
N GLY A 21 -0.09 13.10 7.41
CA GLY A 21 -1.09 14.00 8.00
C GLY A 21 -1.51 15.11 7.05
N ALA A 22 -0.57 15.71 6.33
CA ALA A 22 -0.86 16.73 5.33
C ALA A 22 -1.71 16.20 4.17
N LEU A 23 -1.42 14.98 3.67
CA LEU A 23 -2.21 14.35 2.62
C LEU A 23 -3.65 14.06 3.07
N VAL A 24 -3.83 13.56 4.30
CA VAL A 24 -5.16 13.33 4.90
C VAL A 24 -5.93 14.64 5.07
N ALA A 25 -5.28 15.67 5.61
CA ALA A 25 -5.90 16.99 5.77
C ALA A 25 -6.31 17.57 4.40
N ALA A 26 -5.46 17.45 3.39
CA ALA A 26 -5.74 17.92 2.04
C ALA A 26 -6.92 17.19 1.38
N SER A 27 -7.01 15.87 1.50
CA SER A 27 -8.14 15.09 0.96
C SER A 27 -9.46 15.39 1.64
N VAL A 28 -9.47 15.46 2.98
CA VAL A 28 -10.69 15.80 3.72
C VAL A 28 -11.13 17.22 3.41
N THR A 29 -10.21 18.19 3.42
CA THR A 29 -10.52 19.60 3.10
C THR A 29 -11.09 19.75 1.69
N ARG A 30 -10.56 19.01 0.71
CA ARG A 30 -11.05 19.02 -0.67
C ARG A 30 -12.50 18.56 -0.77
N GLU A 31 -12.89 17.52 -0.04
CA GLU A 31 -14.27 17.01 -0.04
C GLU A 31 -15.20 17.96 0.74
N LEU A 32 -14.76 18.51 1.87
CA LEU A 32 -15.58 19.43 2.67
C LEU A 32 -15.88 20.76 1.95
N ARG A 33 -14.96 21.24 1.09
CA ARG A 33 -15.16 22.44 0.26
C ARG A 33 -16.21 22.26 -0.84
N ARG A 34 -16.60 21.02 -1.17
CA ARG A 34 -17.68 20.76 -2.12
C ARG A 34 -19.04 20.89 -1.42
N PRO A 35 -20.09 21.31 -2.13
CA PRO A 35 -21.47 21.16 -1.68
C PRO A 35 -21.72 19.72 -1.23
N SER A 36 -22.51 19.52 -0.17
CA SER A 36 -22.73 18.20 0.43
C SER A 36 -23.18 17.14 -0.58
N ALA A 37 -23.99 17.54 -1.56
CA ALA A 37 -24.50 16.67 -2.63
C ALA A 37 -23.42 16.22 -3.65
N GLU A 38 -22.29 16.92 -3.74
CA GLU A 38 -21.22 16.64 -4.72
C GLU A 38 -20.00 15.93 -4.10
N ARG A 39 -20.07 15.60 -2.81
CA ARG A 39 -18.98 14.93 -2.09
C ARG A 39 -18.89 13.47 -2.51
N THR A 40 -17.72 13.10 -3.00
CA THR A 40 -17.46 11.74 -3.46
C THR A 40 -16.79 10.88 -2.40
N TRP A 41 -16.06 11.51 -1.48
CA TRP A 41 -15.27 10.84 -0.44
C TRP A 41 -14.26 9.82 -0.98
N GLN A 42 -13.90 9.91 -2.27
CA GLN A 42 -12.94 9.06 -2.95
C GLN A 42 -12.21 9.86 -4.03
N GLY A 43 -10.99 9.49 -4.37
CA GLY A 43 -10.25 10.13 -5.46
C GLY A 43 -8.74 9.90 -5.41
N ARG A 44 -8.00 10.82 -6.00
CA ARG A 44 -6.52 10.86 -5.96
C ARG A 44 -6.02 12.27 -5.69
N ILE A 45 -4.93 12.39 -4.93
CA ILE A 45 -4.22 13.64 -4.65
C ILE A 45 -2.74 13.42 -4.89
N VAL A 46 -2.16 14.17 -5.84
CA VAL A 46 -0.75 14.04 -6.23
C VAL A 46 -0.38 12.57 -6.52
N GLY A 47 -1.27 11.85 -7.22
CA GLY A 47 -1.12 10.43 -7.54
C GLY A 47 -1.46 9.44 -6.41
N VAL A 48 -1.65 9.91 -5.17
CA VAL A 48 -2.00 9.09 -4.00
C VAL A 48 -3.52 8.85 -3.95
N PRO A 49 -4.02 7.60 -3.99
CA PRO A 49 -5.44 7.32 -3.89
C PRO A 49 -5.98 7.57 -2.48
N TYR A 50 -7.26 7.93 -2.38
CA TYR A 50 -7.99 7.96 -1.12
C TYR A 50 -9.43 7.46 -1.29
N ASP A 51 -9.97 6.84 -0.24
CA ASP A 51 -11.37 6.41 -0.16
C ASP A 51 -11.81 6.41 1.32
N TYR A 52 -12.84 7.18 1.66
CA TYR A 52 -13.38 7.28 3.02
C TYR A 52 -14.75 6.66 3.17
N ARG A 53 -15.21 5.91 2.16
CA ARG A 53 -16.45 5.14 2.25
C ARG A 53 -16.20 3.87 3.06
N VAL A 54 -17.17 3.47 3.87
CA VAL A 54 -17.08 2.22 4.62
C VAL A 54 -16.86 1.07 3.64
N PRO A 55 -15.74 0.32 3.75
CA PRO A 55 -15.43 -0.74 2.81
C PRO A 55 -16.33 -1.95 3.04
N SER A 56 -16.73 -2.62 1.95
CA SER A 56 -17.34 -3.95 2.04
C SER A 56 -16.28 -5.02 2.30
N VAL A 57 -16.68 -6.14 2.89
CA VAL A 57 -15.79 -7.29 3.13
C VAL A 57 -15.21 -7.80 1.80
N ASP A 58 -16.01 -7.84 0.74
CA ASP A 58 -15.56 -8.26 -0.59
C ASP A 58 -14.49 -7.32 -1.16
N LYS A 59 -14.61 -6.00 -0.92
CA LYS A 59 -13.60 -5.02 -1.33
C LYS A 59 -12.30 -5.23 -0.57
N VAL A 60 -12.36 -5.52 0.73
CA VAL A 60 -11.16 -5.84 1.53
C VAL A 60 -10.48 -7.09 1.00
N ARG A 61 -11.24 -8.17 0.80
CA ARG A 61 -10.72 -9.44 0.28
C ARG A 61 -10.09 -9.27 -1.10
N SER A 62 -10.77 -8.60 -2.02
CA SER A 62 -10.26 -8.39 -3.38
C SER A 62 -9.04 -7.48 -3.45
N ALA A 63 -8.91 -6.48 -2.57
CA ALA A 63 -7.73 -5.63 -2.54
C ALA A 63 -6.50 -6.35 -1.96
N TRP A 64 -6.69 -7.16 -0.91
CA TRP A 64 -5.58 -7.78 -0.19
C TRP A 64 -5.22 -9.18 -0.72
N TRP A 65 -6.16 -9.87 -1.36
CA TRP A 65 -5.99 -11.25 -1.84
C TRP A 65 -6.46 -11.43 -3.29
N ALA A 66 -5.77 -10.77 -4.22
CA ALA A 66 -5.97 -10.92 -5.66
C ALA A 66 -4.71 -11.53 -6.31
N PRO A 67 -4.46 -12.85 -6.16
CA PRO A 67 -3.25 -13.50 -6.67
C PRO A 67 -3.09 -13.39 -8.20
N GLU A 68 -4.19 -13.34 -8.94
CA GLU A 68 -4.23 -13.20 -10.40
C GLU A 68 -3.93 -11.75 -10.87
N ASP A 69 -4.07 -10.77 -9.99
CA ASP A 69 -3.74 -9.39 -10.32
C ASP A 69 -2.22 -9.17 -10.24
N ARG A 70 -1.66 -8.63 -11.32
CA ARG A 70 -0.22 -8.38 -11.45
C ARG A 70 0.27 -7.26 -10.53
N ARG A 71 -0.62 -6.42 -10.01
CA ARG A 71 -0.29 -5.27 -9.13
C ARG A 71 0.03 -5.74 -7.72
N LEU A 72 1.18 -5.27 -7.20
CA LEU A 72 1.58 -5.44 -5.80
C LEU A 72 0.90 -4.44 -4.86
N PHE A 73 0.58 -3.26 -5.37
CA PHE A 73 -0.04 -2.18 -4.60
C PHE A 73 -1.42 -1.88 -5.17
N MET A 74 -2.43 -2.04 -4.33
CA MET A 74 -3.81 -1.68 -4.65
C MET A 74 -4.16 -0.31 -4.06
N PRO A 75 -5.12 0.43 -4.63
CA PRO A 75 -5.70 1.57 -3.93
C PRO A 75 -6.19 1.15 -2.55
N LYS A 76 -5.93 1.98 -1.53
CA LYS A 76 -6.32 1.69 -0.15
C LYS A 76 -7.83 1.51 -0.03
N VAL A 77 -8.26 0.46 0.69
CA VAL A 77 -9.68 0.15 0.88
C VAL A 77 -10.41 1.20 1.71
N PHE A 78 -9.69 1.81 2.66
CA PHE A 78 -10.16 2.91 3.50
C PHE A 78 -9.00 3.81 3.97
N GLY A 79 -9.11 5.12 3.76
CA GLY A 79 -8.09 6.12 4.10
C GLY A 79 -7.33 6.63 2.86
N VAL A 80 -6.07 7.02 3.05
CA VAL A 80 -5.19 7.56 2.00
C VAL A 80 -4.01 6.64 1.76
N GLY A 81 -3.67 6.37 0.50
CA GLY A 81 -2.50 5.62 0.06
C GLY A 81 -2.85 4.32 -0.66
N TRP A 82 -1.95 3.35 -0.51
CA TRP A 82 -2.07 2.02 -1.12
C TRP A 82 -2.10 0.93 -0.05
N ASP A 83 -2.71 -0.19 -0.40
CA ASP A 83 -2.65 -1.46 0.33
C ASP A 83 -1.76 -2.45 -0.42
N VAL A 84 -1.31 -3.48 0.29
CA VAL A 84 -0.51 -4.57 -0.29
C VAL A 84 -1.43 -5.69 -0.72
N ASN A 85 -1.25 -6.15 -1.96
CA ASN A 85 -1.86 -7.39 -2.44
C ASN A 85 -1.03 -8.59 -1.98
N PHE A 86 -1.36 -9.13 -0.81
CA PHE A 86 -0.69 -10.29 -0.22
C PHE A 86 -0.82 -11.54 -1.09
N GLY A 87 -1.95 -11.72 -1.79
CA GLY A 87 -2.11 -12.82 -2.75
C GLY A 87 -1.03 -12.80 -3.83
N ARG A 88 -0.73 -11.63 -4.39
CA ARG A 88 0.35 -11.46 -5.37
C ARG A 88 1.74 -11.67 -4.75
N VAL A 89 1.96 -11.21 -3.52
CA VAL A 89 3.24 -11.44 -2.82
C VAL A 89 3.51 -12.93 -2.64
N VAL A 90 2.50 -13.70 -2.23
CA VAL A 90 2.61 -15.16 -2.04
C VAL A 90 2.94 -15.88 -3.35
N THR A 91 2.23 -15.57 -4.44
CA THR A 91 2.49 -16.21 -5.75
C THR A 91 3.90 -15.96 -6.26
N LEU A 92 4.40 -14.73 -6.14
CA LEU A 92 5.80 -14.41 -6.48
C LEU A 92 6.81 -15.16 -5.60
N GLY A 93 6.49 -15.32 -4.31
CA GLY A 93 7.30 -16.12 -3.39
C GLY A 93 7.40 -17.58 -3.83
N GLN A 94 6.26 -18.20 -4.16
CA GLN A 94 6.19 -19.59 -4.63
C GLN A 94 6.97 -19.80 -5.94
N GLN A 95 6.82 -18.90 -6.91
CA GLN A 95 7.57 -18.94 -8.18
C GLN A 95 9.08 -18.93 -7.93
N LYS A 96 9.54 -18.00 -7.07
CA LYS A 96 10.97 -17.89 -6.74
C LYS A 96 11.52 -19.13 -6.03
N LEU A 97 10.71 -19.82 -5.23
CA LEU A 97 11.08 -21.07 -4.58
C LEU A 97 11.17 -22.23 -5.58
N ALA A 98 10.22 -22.32 -6.53
CA ALA A 98 10.24 -23.33 -7.58
C ALA A 98 11.51 -23.21 -8.45
N GLU A 99 11.83 -22.01 -8.92
CA GLU A 99 13.06 -21.77 -9.69
C GLU A 99 14.34 -22.11 -8.92
N ARG A 100 14.35 -21.89 -7.59
CA ARG A 100 15.50 -22.24 -6.75
C ARG A 100 15.71 -23.75 -6.69
N LYS A 101 14.61 -24.51 -6.55
CA LYS A 101 14.64 -25.96 -6.53
C LYS A 101 15.15 -26.52 -7.86
N GLU A 102 14.69 -25.99 -8.98
CA GLU A 102 15.14 -26.36 -10.32
C GLU A 102 16.63 -26.06 -10.55
N ARG A 103 17.09 -24.87 -10.15
CA ARG A 103 18.53 -24.52 -10.24
C ARG A 103 19.41 -25.46 -9.41
N GLN A 104 18.96 -25.85 -8.23
CA GLN A 104 19.69 -26.78 -7.37
C GLN A 104 19.75 -28.20 -7.95
N SER A 105 18.68 -28.69 -8.58
CA SER A 105 18.69 -30.02 -9.21
C SER A 105 19.58 -30.09 -10.45
N VAL A 106 19.68 -29.00 -11.23
CA VAL A 106 20.59 -28.94 -12.38
C VAL A 106 22.05 -28.88 -11.92
N GLY A 107 22.35 -28.07 -10.90
CA GLY A 107 23.71 -27.93 -10.37
C GLY A 107 24.23 -29.17 -9.60
N SER A 108 23.37 -30.06 -9.12
CA SER A 108 23.79 -31.31 -8.47
C SER A 108 23.99 -32.48 -9.45
N ALA A 109 23.57 -32.32 -10.71
CA ALA A 109 23.67 -33.35 -11.75
C ALA A 109 24.87 -33.13 -12.70
N SER A 110 25.69 -32.10 -12.46
CA SER A 110 26.95 -31.79 -13.15
C SER A 110 28.13 -32.04 -12.23
#